data_AF-A0A6J1RFM1-F1
#
_entry.id   AF-A0A6J1RFM1-F1
#
_cell.length_a   1.000
_cell.length_b   1.000
_cell.length_c   1.000
_cell.angle_alpha   90.00
_cell.angle_beta   90.00
_cell.angle_gamma   90.00
#
_symmetry.space_group_name_H-M   'P 1'
#
loop_
_entity.id
_entity.type
_entity.pdbx_description
1 polymer ?
#
loop_
_entity_poly.entity_id
_entity_poly.type
_entity_poly.pdbx_seq_one_letter_code
_entity_poly.pdbx_strand_id
1 'polypeptide(L)'
;MPTFYGQRKTNRGAWTQENLDKALKDLQKGNVSIREVALNNNIPEKTLRTRLKQNNFIKGRLGKKCYLGEEVEKQLVEHIKKLQSVGFAPSKKEIRKIAFNLSEKMELKQVFNTEKKIAGSDWYKSFMRRNPTLIIRKPRKTSNESANAMNKQDIDNYFHLLKQCLNNNNLTNKPSRIYNMDETSLQLNNEPDFIVAAEDSKNVQARQCTERGETITVVACCNAEGSFLPPYCIFKGVRKQKIWEENMPPGSVIQIRKESAYINEQLFMDWLKNHFIPRKSREQCLLILDGHRSYINSPDILQMATDNNIHILCLPSHTTDYFQPLDRAFFEPLKTYFRDACCEWGNANPNKKIGRNHFGLLLTKAWLRAATVQTGISGFRETGIHPFCPSVIPEYAYLENAIQHEVSSSSESDKEILTSTPVTNLLSTQMCIMIDESMAQPGPSNLCQQRVFLDTSQKNECENECENECVECYESYDNTLPKVNWIQCIKCNKWLHETCTLYYNICNLCKRMELKRAKEDKDKKKFKEAKLL
;
A
#
# COMPACT_ATOMS: atom_id res chain seq x y z
N MET A 1 -12.95 -3.85 26.42
CA MET A 1 -12.52 -4.58 27.64
C MET A 1 -11.39 -5.52 27.25
N PRO A 2 -10.33 -5.68 28.06
CA PRO A 2 -9.20 -6.52 27.69
C PRO A 2 -9.55 -8.00 27.88
N THR A 3 -9.98 -8.66 26.81
CA THR A 3 -9.84 -10.12 26.72
C THR A 3 -8.41 -10.45 26.28
N PHE A 4 -7.47 -10.11 27.16
CA PHE A 4 -6.20 -10.82 27.20
C PHE A 4 -6.55 -12.29 27.39
N TYR A 5 -6.53 -13.08 26.31
CA TYR A 5 -6.41 -14.52 26.41
C TYR A 5 -5.00 -14.76 26.95
N GLY A 6 -4.87 -14.62 28.28
CA GLY A 6 -3.61 -14.74 28.99
C GLY A 6 -2.91 -16.02 28.58
N GLN A 7 -1.58 -15.98 28.58
CA GLN A 7 -0.77 -17.20 28.61
C GLN A 7 -1.43 -18.19 29.56
N ARG A 8 -1.55 -19.43 29.08
CA ARG A 8 -2.37 -20.44 29.73
C ARG A 8 -1.91 -20.59 31.18
N LYS A 9 -2.68 -20.05 32.14
CA LYS A 9 -2.39 -20.12 33.58
C LYS A 9 -2.39 -21.55 34.16
N THR A 10 -2.69 -22.56 33.34
CA THR A 10 -2.83 -23.96 33.77
C THR A 10 -1.79 -24.86 33.13
N ASN A 11 -1.09 -25.63 33.96
CA ASN A 11 -0.09 -26.63 33.54
C ASN A 11 -0.72 -27.92 32.98
N ARG A 12 -2.05 -27.97 32.80
CA ARG A 12 -2.84 -29.17 32.41
C ARG A 12 -2.44 -29.78 31.06
N GLY A 13 -1.59 -29.12 30.27
CA GLY A 13 -1.10 -29.60 28.97
C GLY A 13 0.41 -29.49 28.74
N ALA A 14 1.21 -29.29 29.81
CA ALA A 14 2.66 -29.07 29.70
C ALA A 14 3.48 -30.35 29.44
N TRP A 15 2.86 -31.53 29.52
CA TRP A 15 3.51 -32.85 29.34
C TRP A 15 3.57 -33.25 27.84
N THR A 16 4.62 -33.94 27.38
CA THR A 16 4.83 -34.33 25.96
C THR A 16 4.23 -35.70 25.60
N GLN A 17 4.20 -36.05 24.31
CA GLN A 17 3.82 -37.40 23.87
C GLN A 17 4.77 -38.45 24.45
N GLU A 18 6.08 -38.16 24.49
CA GLU A 18 7.10 -39.03 25.06
C GLU A 18 6.86 -39.35 26.53
N ASN A 19 6.42 -38.37 27.34
CA ASN A 19 6.06 -38.60 28.74
C ASN A 19 4.88 -39.57 28.86
N LEU A 20 3.94 -39.52 27.93
CA LEU A 20 2.79 -40.42 27.91
C LEU A 20 3.22 -41.84 27.52
N ASP A 21 4.09 -41.98 26.52
CA ASP A 21 4.61 -43.28 26.08
C ASP A 21 5.47 -43.94 27.17
N LYS A 22 6.27 -43.15 27.91
CA LYS A 22 7.00 -43.61 29.10
C LYS A 22 6.05 -44.07 30.20
N ALA A 23 5.03 -43.29 30.51
CA ALA A 23 4.01 -43.66 31.49
C ALA A 23 3.29 -44.98 31.13
N LEU A 24 3.02 -45.23 29.85
CA LEU A 24 2.42 -46.48 29.39
C LEU A 24 3.37 -47.68 29.54
N LYS A 25 4.65 -47.50 29.21
CA LYS A 25 5.69 -48.53 29.43
C LYS A 25 5.85 -48.86 30.91
N ASP A 26 5.79 -47.86 31.78
CA ASP A 26 5.91 -48.05 33.24
C ASP A 26 4.68 -48.77 33.82
N LEU A 27 3.49 -48.53 33.28
CA LEU A 27 2.28 -49.26 33.65
C LEU A 27 2.29 -50.73 33.16
N GLN A 28 2.90 -51.01 32.01
CA GLN A 28 3.06 -52.37 31.49
C GLN A 28 4.04 -53.23 32.32
N LYS A 29 4.98 -52.61 33.04
CA LYS A 29 5.95 -53.31 33.92
C LYS A 29 5.34 -53.83 35.24
N GLY A 30 4.07 -53.53 35.52
CA GLY A 30 3.22 -54.32 36.43
C GLY A 30 3.29 -54.04 37.94
N ASN A 31 4.11 -53.11 38.43
CA ASN A 31 4.33 -52.95 39.89
C ASN A 31 4.25 -51.52 40.43
N VAL A 32 3.56 -50.61 39.74
CA VAL A 32 3.56 -49.18 40.10
C VAL A 32 2.14 -48.60 40.09
N SER A 33 1.79 -47.80 41.10
CA SER A 33 0.47 -47.18 41.16
C SER A 33 0.29 -46.10 40.09
N ILE A 34 -0.94 -45.91 39.58
CA ILE A 34 -1.23 -44.87 38.56
C ILE A 34 -0.81 -43.46 39.03
N ARG A 35 -0.88 -43.20 40.34
CA ARG A 35 -0.46 -41.92 40.95
C ARG A 35 1.05 -41.74 40.88
N GLU A 36 1.80 -42.78 41.17
CA GLU A 36 3.26 -42.76 41.17
C GLU A 36 3.82 -42.64 39.74
N VAL A 37 3.24 -43.37 38.77
CA VAL A 37 3.58 -43.23 37.35
C VAL A 37 3.28 -41.82 36.83
N ALA A 38 2.14 -41.25 37.23
CA ALA A 38 1.75 -39.90 36.85
C ALA A 38 2.73 -38.84 37.38
N LEU A 39 3.19 -39.00 38.64
CA LEU A 39 4.13 -38.09 39.28
C LEU A 39 5.52 -38.19 38.66
N ASN A 40 6.02 -39.41 38.43
CA ASN A 40 7.33 -39.66 37.81
C ASN A 40 7.43 -39.14 36.37
N ASN A 41 6.31 -39.15 35.63
CA ASN A 41 6.25 -38.72 34.23
C ASN A 41 5.71 -37.29 34.05
N ASN A 42 5.47 -36.55 35.13
CA ASN A 42 4.94 -35.17 35.12
C ASN A 42 3.60 -35.03 34.36
N ILE A 43 2.72 -36.04 34.46
CA ILE A 43 1.37 -36.02 33.86
C ILE A 43 0.35 -35.92 35.00
N PRO A 44 -0.71 -35.08 34.89
CA PRO A 44 -1.77 -35.10 35.88
C PRO A 44 -2.43 -36.49 35.97
N GLU A 45 -2.52 -37.07 37.17
CA GLU A 45 -3.05 -38.44 37.40
C GLU A 45 -4.44 -38.63 36.77
N LYS A 46 -5.32 -37.63 36.89
CA LYS A 46 -6.66 -37.65 36.28
C LYS A 46 -6.58 -37.78 34.75
N THR A 47 -5.62 -37.13 34.09
CA THR A 47 -5.42 -37.20 32.64
C THR A 47 -4.96 -38.59 32.20
N LEU A 48 -4.02 -39.20 32.93
CA LEU A 48 -3.54 -40.56 32.66
C LEU A 48 -4.68 -41.58 32.85
N ARG A 49 -5.43 -41.49 33.95
CA ARG A 49 -6.58 -42.36 34.23
C ARG A 49 -7.69 -42.25 33.18
N THR A 50 -8.02 -41.04 32.73
CA THR A 50 -9.03 -40.84 31.68
C THR A 50 -8.58 -41.44 30.34
N ARG A 51 -7.30 -41.29 29.97
CA ARG A 51 -6.75 -41.83 28.71
C ARG A 51 -6.72 -43.36 28.68
N LEU A 52 -6.38 -44.00 29.80
CA LEU A 52 -6.46 -45.46 29.95
C LEU A 52 -7.90 -45.96 29.80
N LYS A 53 -8.88 -45.27 30.39
CA LYS A 53 -10.31 -45.62 30.24
C LYS A 53 -10.84 -45.43 28.82
N GLN A 54 -10.35 -44.41 28.11
CA GLN A 54 -10.79 -44.06 26.75
C GLN A 54 -9.96 -44.73 25.65
N ASN A 55 -8.94 -45.53 26.01
CA ASN A 55 -7.98 -46.15 25.11
C ASN A 55 -7.36 -45.17 24.08
N ASN A 56 -7.12 -43.92 24.51
CA ASN A 56 -6.59 -42.85 23.66
C ASN A 56 -5.20 -42.41 24.11
N PHE A 57 -4.19 -42.85 23.36
CA PHE A 57 -2.77 -42.64 23.67
C PHE A 57 -2.11 -41.56 22.81
N ILE A 58 -2.87 -40.75 22.07
CA ILE A 58 -2.31 -39.69 21.22
C ILE A 58 -2.52 -38.32 21.90
N LYS A 59 -1.45 -37.56 22.07
CA LYS A 59 -1.49 -36.20 22.59
C LYS A 59 -1.96 -35.25 21.48
N GLY A 60 -3.26 -35.01 21.43
CA GLY A 60 -3.84 -33.93 20.65
C GLY A 60 -3.61 -32.55 21.28
N ARG A 61 -3.77 -31.49 20.48
CA ARG A 61 -3.76 -30.10 20.95
C ARG A 61 -4.98 -29.85 21.86
N LEU A 62 -4.75 -29.28 23.05
CA LEU A 62 -5.85 -28.88 23.93
C LEU A 62 -6.52 -27.62 23.39
N GLY A 63 -7.82 -27.70 23.10
CA GLY A 63 -8.63 -26.59 22.58
C GLY A 63 -9.66 -27.09 21.56
N LYS A 64 -10.48 -26.17 21.04
CA LYS A 64 -11.38 -26.47 19.92
C LYS A 64 -10.55 -26.82 18.68
N LYS A 65 -10.94 -27.87 17.95
CA LYS A 65 -10.33 -28.24 16.67
C LYS A 65 -10.59 -27.15 15.62
N CYS A 66 -9.81 -27.17 14.54
CA CYS A 66 -10.10 -26.34 13.37
C CYS A 66 -11.54 -26.59 12.91
N TYR A 67 -12.29 -25.52 12.66
CA TYR A 67 -13.65 -25.64 12.14
C TYR A 67 -13.70 -26.23 10.73
N LEU A 68 -12.81 -25.81 9.82
CA LEU A 68 -12.74 -26.32 8.44
C LEU A 68 -11.93 -27.62 8.31
N GLY A 69 -11.28 -28.08 9.38
CA GLY A 69 -10.27 -29.14 9.32
C GLY A 69 -8.89 -28.63 8.87
N GLU A 70 -7.84 -29.39 9.19
CA GLU A 70 -6.46 -28.98 8.90
C GLU A 70 -6.12 -29.06 7.40
N GLU A 71 -6.67 -30.05 6.70
CA GLU A 71 -6.37 -30.27 5.28
C GLU A 71 -6.98 -29.18 4.38
N VAL A 72 -8.23 -28.81 4.64
CA VAL A 72 -8.92 -27.72 3.94
C VAL A 72 -8.26 -26.38 4.22
N GLU A 73 -7.79 -26.19 5.45
CA GLU A 73 -7.09 -24.96 5.84
C GLU A 73 -5.76 -24.82 5.09
N LYS A 74 -5.02 -25.91 4.86
CA LYS A 74 -3.81 -25.91 4.01
C LYS A 74 -4.13 -25.58 2.55
N GLN A 75 -5.17 -26.18 1.98
CA GLN A 75 -5.60 -25.89 0.61
C GLN A 75 -6.03 -24.42 0.46
N LEU A 76 -6.69 -23.85 1.48
CA LEU A 76 -7.02 -22.43 1.50
C LEU A 76 -5.77 -21.55 1.52
N VAL A 77 -4.73 -21.92 2.27
CA VAL A 77 -3.44 -21.20 2.29
C VAL A 77 -2.76 -21.26 0.92
N GLU A 78 -2.74 -22.42 0.27
CA GLU A 78 -2.18 -22.57 -1.09
C GLU A 78 -2.95 -21.75 -2.12
N HIS A 79 -4.29 -21.74 -2.02
CA HIS A 79 -5.14 -20.91 -2.86
C HIS A 79 -4.86 -19.42 -2.69
N ILE A 80 -4.69 -18.94 -1.44
CA ILE A 80 -4.33 -17.54 -1.17
C ILE A 80 -2.98 -17.19 -1.79
N LYS A 81 -1.98 -18.08 -1.71
CA LYS A 81 -0.66 -17.87 -2.33
C LYS A 81 -0.75 -17.82 -3.86
N LYS A 82 -1.57 -18.66 -4.47
CA LYS A 82 -1.81 -18.66 -5.93
C LYS A 82 -2.53 -17.38 -6.37
N LEU A 83 -3.54 -16.94 -5.64
CA LEU A 83 -4.22 -15.67 -5.92
C LEU A 83 -3.27 -14.48 -5.81
N GLN A 84 -2.35 -14.50 -4.83
CA GLN A 84 -1.30 -13.49 -4.70
C GLN A 84 -0.34 -13.48 -5.89
N SER A 85 0.10 -14.64 -6.42
CA SER A 85 1.04 -14.67 -7.56
C SER A 85 0.43 -14.09 -8.84
N VAL A 86 -0.89 -14.23 -9.00
CA VAL A 86 -1.65 -13.65 -10.13
C VAL A 86 -2.04 -12.18 -9.88
N GLY A 87 -1.58 -11.56 -8.78
CA GLY A 87 -1.83 -10.16 -8.46
C GLY A 87 -3.16 -9.86 -7.75
N PHE A 88 -3.99 -10.87 -7.48
CA PHE A 88 -5.29 -10.72 -6.80
C PHE A 88 -5.21 -11.16 -5.33
N ALA A 89 -4.49 -10.43 -4.50
CA ALA A 89 -4.38 -10.77 -3.08
C ALA A 89 -5.72 -10.56 -2.33
N PRO A 90 -6.33 -11.62 -1.76
CA PRO A 90 -7.64 -11.51 -1.12
C PRO A 90 -7.56 -10.74 0.20
N SER A 91 -8.51 -9.83 0.40
CA SER A 91 -8.70 -9.07 1.63
C SER A 91 -9.20 -9.95 2.78
N LYS A 92 -9.07 -9.46 4.02
CA LYS A 92 -9.64 -10.10 5.22
C LYS A 92 -11.12 -10.46 5.07
N LYS A 93 -11.91 -9.60 4.41
CA LYS A 93 -13.34 -9.84 4.20
C LYS A 93 -13.56 -10.98 3.21
N GLU A 94 -12.79 -11.04 2.13
CA GLU A 94 -12.89 -12.09 1.12
C GLU A 94 -12.47 -13.44 1.69
N ILE A 95 -11.38 -13.52 2.45
CA ILE A 95 -10.96 -14.75 3.12
C ILE A 95 -12.06 -15.29 4.04
N ARG A 96 -12.75 -14.39 4.78
CA ARG A 96 -13.88 -14.77 5.64
C ARG A 96 -15.11 -15.22 4.84
N LYS A 97 -15.35 -14.67 3.65
CA LYS A 97 -16.40 -15.14 2.72
C LYS A 97 -16.07 -16.50 2.13
N ILE A 98 -14.82 -16.69 1.68
CA ILE A 98 -14.33 -17.97 1.13
C ILE A 98 -14.50 -19.07 2.19
N ALA A 99 -14.13 -18.79 3.44
CA ALA A 99 -14.30 -19.72 4.55
C ALA A 99 -15.76 -20.11 4.82
N PHE A 100 -16.69 -19.16 4.69
CA PHE A 100 -18.13 -19.43 4.81
C PHE A 100 -18.65 -20.28 3.64
N ASN A 101 -18.27 -19.93 2.42
CA ASN A 101 -18.66 -20.69 1.23
C ASN A 101 -18.13 -22.13 1.26
N LEU A 102 -16.91 -22.33 1.79
CA LEU A 102 -16.34 -23.66 1.99
C LEU A 102 -17.11 -24.46 3.04
N SER A 103 -17.59 -23.82 4.12
CA SER A 103 -18.36 -24.53 5.15
C SER A 103 -19.76 -24.91 4.70
N GLU A 104 -20.43 -24.08 3.89
CA GLU A 104 -21.68 -24.44 3.20
C GLU A 104 -21.48 -25.65 2.28
N LYS A 105 -20.46 -25.62 1.43
CA LYS A 105 -20.19 -26.70 0.47
C LYS A 105 -19.78 -28.03 1.12
N MET A 106 -19.17 -27.99 2.30
CA MET A 106 -18.77 -29.18 3.06
C MET A 106 -19.88 -29.68 4.00
N GLU A 107 -21.08 -29.09 3.95
CA GLU A 107 -22.22 -29.42 4.81
C GLU A 107 -21.87 -29.43 6.31
N LEU A 108 -20.92 -28.58 6.72
CA LEU A 108 -20.51 -28.49 8.11
C LEU A 108 -21.62 -27.82 8.93
N LYS A 109 -21.80 -28.27 10.18
CA LYS A 109 -22.74 -27.62 11.11
C LYS A 109 -22.40 -26.14 11.18
N GLN A 110 -23.30 -25.28 10.71
CA GLN A 110 -23.00 -23.88 10.49
C GLN A 110 -22.82 -23.14 11.83
N VAL A 111 -21.59 -22.70 12.10
CA VAL A 111 -21.23 -21.90 13.29
C VAL A 111 -21.02 -20.43 12.92
N PHE A 112 -21.02 -20.14 11.62
CA PHE A 112 -20.85 -18.79 11.07
C PHE A 112 -22.18 -18.08 10.91
N ASN A 113 -22.11 -16.75 10.82
CA ASN A 113 -23.29 -15.91 10.66
C ASN A 113 -23.92 -16.13 9.28
N THR A 114 -25.09 -16.78 9.27
CA THR A 114 -25.86 -17.15 8.07
C THR A 114 -26.52 -15.95 7.38
N GLU A 115 -26.85 -14.89 8.11
CA GLU A 115 -27.44 -13.68 7.52
C GLU A 115 -26.44 -12.91 6.66
N LYS A 116 -25.19 -12.81 7.14
CA LYS A 116 -24.12 -12.05 6.48
C LYS A 116 -23.26 -12.88 5.54
N LYS A 117 -23.40 -14.21 5.55
CA LYS A 117 -22.60 -15.17 4.76
C LYS A 117 -21.08 -14.97 4.89
N ILE A 118 -20.62 -14.71 6.12
CA ILE A 118 -19.22 -14.36 6.42
C ILE A 118 -18.78 -15.10 7.69
N ALA A 119 -17.57 -15.69 7.66
CA ALA A 119 -16.97 -16.30 8.85
C ALA A 119 -16.66 -15.27 9.95
N GLY A 120 -16.67 -15.68 11.22
CA GLY A 120 -16.38 -14.78 12.36
C GLY A 120 -14.98 -14.17 12.32
N SER A 121 -14.78 -13.02 12.99
CA SER A 121 -13.45 -12.40 13.06
C SER A 121 -12.48 -13.26 13.86
N ASP A 122 -12.91 -13.86 14.97
CA ASP A 122 -12.10 -14.78 15.78
C ASP A 122 -11.62 -16.02 15.04
N TRP A 123 -12.42 -16.50 14.09
CA TRP A 123 -12.01 -17.56 13.18
C TRP A 123 -10.83 -17.10 12.33
N TYR A 124 -10.91 -15.90 11.74
CA TYR A 124 -9.81 -15.33 10.96
C TYR A 124 -8.55 -15.12 11.80
N LYS A 125 -8.67 -14.59 13.03
CA LYS A 125 -7.53 -14.45 13.96
C LYS A 125 -6.86 -15.80 14.22
N SER A 126 -7.67 -16.82 14.48
CA SER A 126 -7.21 -18.18 14.75
C SER A 126 -6.61 -18.85 13.52
N PHE A 127 -7.14 -18.59 12.33
CA PHE A 127 -6.58 -19.02 11.04
C PHE A 127 -5.20 -18.41 10.81
N MET A 128 -5.05 -17.09 10.95
CA MET A 128 -3.75 -16.42 10.78
C MET A 128 -2.73 -16.89 11.82
N ARG A 129 -3.13 -17.10 13.08
CA ARG A 129 -2.24 -17.62 14.14
C ARG A 129 -1.77 -19.06 13.88
N ARG A 130 -2.56 -19.86 13.17
CA ARG A 130 -2.20 -21.24 12.82
C ARG A 130 -1.34 -21.32 11.57
N ASN A 131 -1.45 -20.34 10.68
CA ASN A 131 -0.72 -20.28 9.41
C ASN A 131 0.23 -19.08 9.39
N PRO A 132 1.37 -19.13 10.11
CA PRO A 132 2.31 -18.01 10.21
C PRO A 132 3.00 -17.67 8.88
N THR A 133 2.84 -18.50 7.85
CA THR A 133 3.33 -18.22 6.49
C THR A 133 2.58 -17.08 5.80
N LEU A 134 1.38 -16.73 6.29
CA LEU A 134 0.58 -15.62 5.77
C LEU A 134 0.76 -14.40 6.69
N ILE A 135 1.11 -13.26 6.10
CA ILE A 135 1.33 -12.00 6.84
C ILE A 135 0.46 -10.92 6.23
N ILE A 136 -0.16 -10.11 7.08
CA ILE A 136 -0.92 -8.94 6.63
C ILE A 136 0.08 -7.89 6.16
N ARG A 137 0.01 -7.51 4.88
CA ARG A 137 0.78 -6.40 4.31
C ARG A 137 -0.15 -5.35 3.74
N LYS A 138 0.28 -4.10 3.78
CA LYS A 138 -0.40 -3.00 3.09
C LYS A 138 -0.01 -3.08 1.61
N PRO A 139 -0.97 -3.24 0.68
CA PRO A 139 -0.64 -3.28 -0.74
C PRO A 139 -0.11 -1.92 -1.21
N ARG A 140 0.78 -1.93 -2.20
CA ARG A 140 1.18 -0.70 -2.90
C ARG A 140 -0.02 -0.19 -3.70
N LYS A 141 -0.18 1.13 -3.77
CA LYS A 141 -1.19 1.76 -4.64
C LYS A 141 -0.66 1.71 -6.06
N THR A 142 -0.91 0.62 -6.76
CA THR A 142 -0.59 0.49 -8.19
C THR A 142 -1.87 0.76 -8.97
N SER A 143 -1.83 1.63 -9.98
CA SER A 143 -2.97 1.81 -10.89
C SER A 143 -3.01 0.64 -11.89
N ASN A 144 -4.17 0.38 -12.49
CA ASN A 144 -4.30 -0.69 -13.49
C ASN A 144 -3.38 -0.42 -14.70
N GLU A 145 -3.15 0.84 -15.04
CA GLU A 145 -2.26 1.27 -16.11
C GLU A 145 -0.79 0.95 -15.79
N SER A 146 -0.34 1.20 -14.56
CA SER A 146 1.02 0.81 -14.12
C SER A 146 1.21 -0.69 -14.02
N ALA A 147 0.15 -1.43 -13.68
CA ALA A 147 0.19 -2.88 -13.66
C ALA A 147 0.36 -3.44 -15.09
N ASN A 148 -0.48 -2.98 -16.03
CA ASN A 148 -0.43 -3.41 -17.43
C ASN A 148 0.84 -2.93 -18.17
N ALA A 149 1.44 -1.81 -17.76
CA ALA A 149 2.65 -1.28 -18.36
C ALA A 149 3.92 -2.09 -18.02
N MET A 150 3.88 -2.94 -16.99
CA MET A 150 4.97 -3.87 -16.66
C MET A 150 4.95 -5.13 -17.54
N ASN A 151 4.76 -4.94 -18.85
CA ASN A 151 4.89 -6.00 -19.83
C ASN A 151 6.38 -6.25 -20.10
N LYS A 152 6.79 -7.53 -20.05
CA LYS A 152 8.17 -7.94 -20.29
C LYS A 152 8.69 -7.50 -21.65
N GLN A 153 7.85 -7.60 -22.69
CA GLN A 153 8.24 -7.24 -24.05
C GLN A 153 8.55 -5.74 -24.20
N ASP A 154 7.73 -4.88 -23.61
CA ASP A 154 7.92 -3.42 -23.70
C ASP A 154 9.16 -2.97 -22.94
N ILE A 155 9.43 -3.61 -21.79
CA ILE A 155 10.62 -3.35 -20.98
C ILE A 155 11.90 -3.85 -21.69
N ASP A 156 11.85 -5.03 -22.31
CA ASP A 156 12.97 -5.56 -23.08
C ASP A 156 13.29 -4.65 -24.28
N ASN A 157 12.25 -4.16 -24.97
CA ASN A 157 12.39 -3.17 -26.05
C ASN A 157 13.03 -1.87 -25.54
N TYR A 158 12.62 -1.36 -24.38
CA TYR A 158 13.23 -0.18 -23.76
C TYR A 158 14.72 -0.39 -23.46
N PHE A 159 15.09 -1.50 -22.82
CA PHE A 159 16.50 -1.78 -22.53
C PHE A 159 17.33 -1.98 -23.80
N HIS A 160 16.74 -2.56 -24.85
CA HIS A 160 17.38 -2.66 -26.15
C HIS A 160 17.67 -1.27 -26.75
N LEU A 161 16.68 -0.36 -26.75
CA LEU A 161 16.84 1.02 -27.20
C LEU A 161 17.87 1.79 -26.37
N LEU A 162 17.83 1.64 -25.04
CA LEU A 162 18.80 2.25 -24.13
C LEU A 162 20.22 1.77 -24.46
N LYS A 163 20.41 0.46 -24.66
CA LYS A 163 21.71 -0.12 -25.04
C LYS A 163 22.23 0.41 -26.37
N GLN A 164 21.36 0.48 -27.38
CA GLN A 164 21.70 1.05 -28.68
C GLN A 164 22.11 2.52 -28.55
N CYS A 165 21.34 3.31 -27.81
CA CYS A 165 21.64 4.71 -27.54
C CYS A 165 22.98 4.89 -26.82
N LEU A 166 23.26 4.10 -25.79
CA LEU A 166 24.53 4.16 -25.05
C LEU A 166 25.72 3.81 -25.95
N ASN A 167 25.58 2.80 -26.81
CA ASN A 167 26.65 2.37 -27.71
C ASN A 167 26.89 3.36 -28.85
N ASN A 168 25.84 3.79 -29.55
CA ASN A 168 25.95 4.70 -30.70
C ASN A 168 26.59 6.04 -30.31
N ASN A 169 26.36 6.48 -29.07
CA ASN A 169 26.84 7.75 -28.56
C ASN A 169 28.12 7.62 -27.70
N ASN A 170 28.71 6.41 -27.59
CA ASN A 170 29.89 6.13 -26.78
C ASN A 170 29.77 6.56 -25.30
N LEU A 171 28.60 6.31 -24.70
CA LEU A 171 28.25 6.74 -23.33
C LEU A 171 28.35 5.63 -22.28
N THR A 172 28.55 4.38 -22.69
CA THR A 172 28.52 3.19 -21.81
C THR A 172 29.42 3.32 -20.57
N ASN A 173 30.62 3.89 -20.72
CA ASN A 173 31.60 4.08 -19.63
C ASN A 173 31.69 5.55 -19.15
N LYS A 174 30.69 6.38 -19.44
CA LYS A 174 30.71 7.83 -19.16
C LYS A 174 29.51 8.24 -18.29
N PRO A 175 29.49 7.86 -17.00
CA PRO A 175 28.38 8.17 -16.09
C PRO A 175 28.09 9.67 -15.97
N SER A 176 29.14 10.50 -16.09
CA SER A 176 29.01 11.96 -16.00
C SER A 176 28.13 12.59 -17.07
N ARG A 177 27.79 11.84 -18.14
CA ARG A 177 27.05 12.30 -19.32
C ARG A 177 25.66 11.67 -19.46
N ILE A 178 25.26 10.83 -18.53
CA ILE A 178 23.93 10.23 -18.50
C ILE A 178 23.15 10.96 -17.42
N TYR A 179 22.16 11.74 -17.81
CA TYR A 179 21.35 12.57 -16.94
C TYR A 179 19.94 12.02 -16.85
N ASN A 180 19.35 12.14 -15.67
CA ASN A 180 17.93 11.94 -15.45
C ASN A 180 17.34 13.23 -14.89
N MET A 181 16.17 13.63 -15.39
CA MET A 181 15.43 14.77 -14.88
C MET A 181 13.99 14.36 -14.60
N ASP A 182 13.50 14.87 -13.47
CA ASP A 182 12.13 14.66 -13.05
C ASP A 182 11.68 15.77 -12.08
N GLU A 183 10.39 15.78 -11.77
CA GLU A 183 9.74 16.78 -10.95
C GLU A 183 9.08 16.20 -9.70
N THR A 184 9.17 16.95 -8.61
CA THR A 184 8.48 16.58 -7.37
C THR A 184 7.81 17.78 -6.75
N SER A 185 6.68 17.53 -6.09
CA SER A 185 5.94 18.53 -5.35
C SER A 185 6.35 18.54 -3.88
N LEU A 186 6.79 19.69 -3.37
CA LEU A 186 7.03 19.92 -1.95
C LEU A 186 5.94 20.83 -1.40
N GLN A 187 5.34 20.41 -0.29
CA GLN A 187 4.27 21.16 0.35
C GLN A 187 4.79 21.86 1.62
N LEU A 188 4.41 23.12 1.82
CA LEU A 188 4.80 23.88 3.01
C LEU A 188 3.99 23.51 4.26
N ASN A 189 2.87 22.78 4.11
CA ASN A 189 2.17 22.16 5.23
C ASN A 189 2.73 20.77 5.50
N ASN A 190 3.50 20.66 6.57
CA ASN A 190 3.84 19.34 7.09
C ASN A 190 2.64 18.72 7.79
N GLU A 191 2.42 17.43 7.59
CA GLU A 191 1.69 16.62 8.56
C GLU A 191 2.62 16.36 9.75
N PRO A 192 2.17 16.58 10.99
CA PRO A 192 2.98 16.31 12.16
C PRO A 192 3.29 14.81 12.27
N ASP A 193 4.47 14.48 12.76
CA ASP A 193 4.87 13.09 13.00
C ASP A 193 4.09 12.47 14.17
N PHE A 194 4.19 11.15 14.30
CA PHE A 194 3.63 10.43 15.44
C PHE A 194 4.25 10.97 16.74
N ILE A 195 3.41 11.44 17.64
CA ILE A 195 3.85 11.96 18.95
C ILE A 195 3.64 10.92 20.05
N VAL A 196 4.57 10.92 21.01
CA VAL A 196 4.43 10.14 22.24
C VAL A 196 3.55 10.93 23.20
N ALA A 197 2.44 10.34 23.61
CA ALA A 197 1.50 10.92 24.56
C ALA A 197 1.21 9.93 25.69
N ALA A 198 0.77 10.46 26.85
CA ALA A 198 0.31 9.62 27.95
C ALA A 198 -0.93 8.79 27.54
N GLU A 199 -1.03 7.55 28.02
CA GLU A 199 -2.09 6.59 27.68
C GLU A 199 -3.51 7.17 27.88
N ASP A 200 -3.69 7.99 28.91
CA ASP A 200 -4.97 8.62 29.25
C ASP A 200 -5.18 10.03 28.64
N SER A 201 -4.24 10.51 27.80
CA SER A 201 -4.38 11.82 27.16
C SER A 201 -5.43 11.73 26.05
N LYS A 202 -6.61 12.30 26.30
CA LYS A 202 -7.65 12.41 25.28
C LYS A 202 -7.20 13.36 24.17
N ASN A 203 -6.66 14.53 24.52
CA ASN A 203 -6.29 15.57 23.56
C ASN A 203 -4.80 15.52 23.21
N VAL A 204 -4.47 14.78 22.15
CA VAL A 204 -3.12 14.69 21.59
C VAL A 204 -3.04 15.59 20.37
N GLN A 205 -2.61 16.84 20.57
CA GLN A 205 -2.51 17.83 19.50
C GLN A 205 -1.05 18.14 19.18
N ALA A 206 -0.67 17.91 17.92
CA ALA A 206 0.59 18.41 17.39
C ALA A 206 0.33 19.71 16.62
N ARG A 207 1.14 20.73 16.86
CA ARG A 207 1.02 22.01 16.16
C ARG A 207 1.42 21.83 14.71
N GLN A 208 0.52 22.16 13.79
CA GLN A 208 0.84 22.23 12.37
C GLN A 208 1.37 23.63 12.03
N CYS A 209 2.46 23.71 11.25
CA CYS A 209 3.06 24.99 10.89
C CYS A 209 2.16 25.85 9.99
N THR A 210 1.31 25.24 9.16
CA THR A 210 0.36 25.94 8.26
C THR A 210 -0.89 25.09 7.95
N GLU A 211 -2.08 25.70 8.00
CA GLU A 211 -3.38 25.03 7.73
C GLU A 211 -3.69 24.77 6.25
N ARG A 212 -3.13 25.59 5.34
CA ARG A 212 -3.24 25.42 3.88
C ARG A 212 -1.85 25.59 3.28
N GLY A 213 -1.15 24.48 3.08
CA GLY A 213 0.17 24.52 2.47
C GLY A 213 0.06 24.81 1.00
N GLU A 214 0.93 25.70 0.53
CA GLU A 214 1.17 25.85 -0.88
C GLU A 214 2.12 24.75 -1.36
N THR A 215 1.80 24.17 -2.52
CA THR A 215 2.67 23.22 -3.21
C THR A 215 3.60 23.97 -4.16
N ILE A 216 4.89 23.75 -4.00
CA ILE A 216 5.95 24.24 -4.89
C ILE A 216 6.55 23.03 -5.61
N THR A 217 6.67 23.13 -6.92
CA THR A 217 7.26 22.07 -7.73
C THR A 217 8.76 22.31 -7.83
N VAL A 218 9.54 21.26 -7.61
CA VAL A 218 10.99 21.25 -7.72
C VAL A 218 11.37 20.27 -8.82
N VAL A 219 12.00 20.79 -9.86
CA VAL A 219 12.64 19.99 -10.90
C VAL A 219 14.06 19.68 -10.44
N ALA A 220 14.35 18.39 -10.34
CA ALA A 220 15.66 17.85 -10.01
C ALA A 220 16.28 17.22 -11.24
N CYS A 221 17.60 17.30 -11.35
CA CYS A 221 18.35 16.60 -12.37
C CYS A 221 19.67 16.11 -11.79
N CYS A 222 20.00 14.85 -12.04
CA CYS A 222 21.24 14.23 -11.61
C CYS A 222 21.88 13.44 -12.75
N ASN A 223 23.20 13.30 -12.72
CA ASN A 223 23.91 12.39 -13.59
C ASN A 223 24.20 11.05 -12.91
N ALA A 224 24.58 10.04 -13.70
CA ALA A 224 24.91 8.71 -13.20
C ALA A 224 26.19 8.65 -12.34
N GLU A 225 27.00 9.71 -12.34
CA GLU A 225 28.13 9.87 -11.44
C GLU A 225 27.70 10.36 -10.04
N GLY A 226 26.45 10.81 -9.90
CA GLY A 226 25.89 11.30 -8.64
C GLY A 226 25.96 12.82 -8.46
N SER A 227 26.37 13.57 -9.48
CA SER A 227 26.34 15.04 -9.48
C SER A 227 24.93 15.55 -9.77
N PHE A 228 24.40 16.37 -8.87
CA PHE A 228 23.09 17.02 -9.01
C PHE A 228 23.25 18.43 -9.57
N LEU A 229 22.37 18.81 -10.49
CA LEU A 229 22.19 20.20 -10.87
C LEU A 229 21.44 20.93 -9.74
N PRO A 230 21.68 22.26 -9.56
CA PRO A 230 20.88 23.05 -8.63
C PRO A 230 19.38 22.90 -8.94
N PRO A 231 18.50 22.95 -7.92
CA PRO A 231 17.07 22.79 -8.15
C PRO A 231 16.49 23.93 -8.98
N TYR A 232 15.54 23.59 -9.83
CA TYR A 232 14.75 24.55 -10.57
C TYR A 232 13.32 24.53 -10.02
N CYS A 233 12.88 25.63 -9.41
CA CYS A 233 11.65 25.67 -8.63
C CYS A 233 10.56 26.48 -9.34
N ILE A 234 9.36 25.93 -9.38
CA ILE A 234 8.20 26.53 -10.02
C ILE A 234 7.17 26.88 -8.95
N PHE A 235 6.90 28.18 -8.81
CA PHE A 235 5.96 28.73 -7.85
C PHE A 235 4.67 29.13 -8.56
N LYS A 236 3.53 28.91 -7.89
CA LYS A 236 2.26 29.41 -8.40
C LYS A 236 2.11 30.90 -8.08
N GLY A 237 1.89 31.77 -9.06
CA GLY A 237 1.71 33.19 -8.84
C GLY A 237 1.75 34.05 -10.10
N VAL A 238 1.75 35.37 -9.90
CA VAL A 238 1.78 36.36 -11.00
C VAL A 238 3.05 37.22 -10.96
N ARG A 239 3.56 37.55 -9.77
CA ARG A 239 4.71 38.43 -9.60
C ARG A 239 5.82 37.75 -8.81
N LYS A 240 7.04 37.88 -9.31
CA LYS A 240 8.26 37.40 -8.64
C LYS A 240 8.74 38.42 -7.62
N GLN A 241 8.90 37.96 -6.38
CA GLN A 241 9.54 38.76 -5.35
C GLN A 241 11.00 38.33 -5.21
N LYS A 242 11.92 39.32 -5.14
CA LYS A 242 13.37 39.06 -5.02
C LYS A 242 13.70 38.26 -3.76
N ILE A 243 12.96 38.48 -2.67
CA ILE A 243 13.14 37.78 -1.39
C ILE A 243 12.99 36.26 -1.50
N TRP A 244 12.33 35.74 -2.54
CA TRP A 244 12.19 34.29 -2.73
C TRP A 244 13.46 33.63 -3.24
N GLU A 245 14.37 34.40 -3.85
CA GLU A 245 15.67 33.91 -4.33
C GLU A 245 16.71 33.86 -3.22
N GLU A 246 16.44 34.48 -2.06
CA GLU A 246 17.33 34.47 -0.91
C GLU A 246 17.40 33.07 -0.28
N ASN A 247 18.61 32.69 0.16
CA ASN A 247 18.89 31.43 0.86
C ASN A 247 18.56 30.15 0.07
N MET A 248 18.31 30.24 -1.24
CA MET A 248 18.19 29.09 -2.12
C MET A 248 19.55 28.38 -2.31
N PRO A 249 19.56 27.09 -2.71
CA PRO A 249 20.81 26.43 -3.07
C PRO A 249 21.54 27.22 -4.17
N PRO A 250 22.87 27.35 -4.12
CA PRO A 250 23.61 28.13 -5.10
C PRO A 250 23.31 27.71 -6.55
N GLY A 251 22.96 28.69 -7.39
CA GLY A 251 22.63 28.45 -8.80
C GLY A 251 21.21 27.95 -9.07
N SER A 252 20.34 27.90 -8.05
CA SER A 252 18.92 27.60 -8.22
C SER A 252 18.21 28.68 -9.02
N VAL A 253 17.19 28.29 -9.77
CA VAL A 253 16.34 29.21 -10.55
C VAL A 253 14.91 29.10 -10.06
N ILE A 254 14.25 30.24 -9.91
CA ILE A 254 12.83 30.32 -9.57
C ILE A 254 12.04 30.85 -10.75
N GLN A 255 11.06 30.09 -11.21
CA GLN A 255 10.04 30.53 -12.15
C GLN A 255 8.67 30.62 -11.51
N ILE A 256 7.82 31.46 -12.10
CA ILE A 256 6.46 31.70 -11.61
C ILE A 256 5.46 31.44 -12.71
N ARG A 257 4.38 30.75 -12.35
CA ARG A 257 3.30 30.45 -13.27
C ARG A 257 1.93 30.73 -12.64
N LYS A 258 1.04 31.36 -13.41
CA LYS A 258 -0.28 31.82 -12.93
C LYS A 258 -1.25 30.66 -12.71
N GLU A 259 -1.26 29.69 -13.60
CA GLU A 259 -2.34 28.70 -13.72
C GLU A 259 -2.04 27.40 -12.98
N SER A 260 -0.83 26.85 -13.14
CA SER A 260 -0.40 25.59 -12.52
C SER A 260 1.05 25.65 -12.03
N ALA A 261 1.40 24.75 -11.11
CA ALA A 261 2.78 24.52 -10.69
C ALA A 261 3.45 23.37 -11.48
N TYR A 262 2.81 22.84 -12.53
CA TYR A 262 3.38 21.78 -13.37
C TYR A 262 4.29 22.37 -14.46
N ILE A 263 5.24 21.57 -14.94
CA ILE A 263 6.07 21.98 -16.07
C ILE A 263 5.23 22.01 -17.35
N ASN A 264 5.41 23.07 -18.12
CA ASN A 264 4.86 23.23 -19.45
C ASN A 264 6.00 23.18 -20.46
N GLU A 265 5.69 22.98 -21.74
CA GLU A 265 6.66 23.02 -22.84
C GLU A 265 7.58 24.24 -22.81
N GLN A 266 7.03 25.44 -22.60
CA GLN A 266 7.81 26.68 -22.50
C GLN A 266 8.76 26.70 -21.29
N LEU A 267 8.34 26.15 -20.15
CA LEU A 267 9.19 26.05 -18.96
C LEU A 267 10.27 24.98 -19.14
N PHE A 268 9.96 23.88 -19.82
CA PHE A 268 10.93 22.87 -20.18
C PHE A 268 11.97 23.44 -21.15
N MET A 269 11.57 24.22 -22.15
CA MET A 269 12.47 24.95 -23.04
C MET A 269 13.38 25.92 -22.28
N ASP A 270 12.81 26.73 -21.36
CA ASP A 270 13.58 27.62 -20.49
C ASP A 270 14.58 26.85 -19.63
N TRP A 271 14.14 25.77 -19.00
CA TRP A 271 14.99 24.89 -18.21
C TRP A 271 16.12 24.28 -19.06
N LEU A 272 15.80 23.75 -20.24
CA LEU A 272 16.79 23.11 -21.11
C LEU A 272 17.83 24.13 -21.58
N LYS A 273 17.40 25.32 -22.02
CA LYS A 273 18.26 26.39 -22.53
C LYS A 273 19.10 27.09 -21.45
N ASN A 274 18.47 27.50 -20.35
CA ASN A 274 19.08 28.39 -19.36
C ASN A 274 19.63 27.64 -18.13
N HIS A 275 19.15 26.41 -17.89
CA HIS A 275 19.55 25.62 -16.73
C HIS A 275 20.46 24.45 -17.09
N PHE A 276 20.01 23.58 -18.01
CA PHE A 276 20.70 22.34 -18.34
C PHE A 276 21.88 22.53 -19.29
N ILE A 277 21.67 23.15 -20.46
CA ILE A 277 22.72 23.34 -21.50
C ILE A 277 23.99 24.04 -20.96
N PRO A 278 23.90 25.08 -20.11
CA PRO A 278 25.09 25.73 -19.57
C PRO A 278 25.88 24.87 -18.57
N ARG A 279 25.28 23.80 -18.02
CA ARG A 279 25.83 22.99 -16.94
C ARG A 279 26.16 21.55 -17.35
N LYS A 280 25.74 21.12 -18.55
CA LYS A 280 26.09 19.80 -19.09
C LYS A 280 27.52 19.76 -19.63
N SER A 281 28.01 18.57 -19.92
CA SER A 281 29.22 18.39 -20.72
C SER A 281 29.09 19.01 -22.12
N ARG A 282 30.20 19.55 -22.66
CA ARG A 282 30.25 20.06 -24.05
C ARG A 282 30.09 18.96 -25.08
N GLU A 283 30.49 17.75 -24.72
CA GLU A 283 30.35 16.57 -25.57
C GLU A 283 28.92 16.00 -25.51
N GLN A 284 28.69 14.97 -26.32
CA GLN A 284 27.41 14.30 -26.40
C GLN A 284 26.96 13.73 -25.04
N CYS A 285 25.68 13.94 -24.70
CA CYS A 285 25.09 13.46 -23.46
C CYS A 285 23.70 12.85 -23.69
N LEU A 286 23.28 11.98 -22.78
CA LEU A 286 21.96 11.36 -22.74
C LEU A 286 21.12 12.01 -21.65
N LEU A 287 19.92 12.46 -21.98
CA LEU A 287 18.93 12.98 -21.04
C LEU A 287 17.71 12.05 -21.01
N ILE A 288 17.44 11.49 -19.83
CA ILE A 288 16.36 10.53 -19.58
C ILE A 288 15.22 11.25 -18.86
N LEU A 289 14.00 11.17 -19.42
CA LEU A 289 12.82 11.89 -18.96
C LEU A 289 11.61 10.95 -18.85
N ASP A 290 10.62 11.31 -18.03
CA ASP A 290 9.31 10.66 -18.06
C ASP A 290 8.57 11.03 -19.36
N GLY A 291 7.85 10.08 -19.95
CA GLY A 291 7.17 10.17 -21.25
C GLY A 291 5.93 11.05 -21.26
N HIS A 292 5.89 12.15 -20.51
CA HIS A 292 4.76 13.06 -20.48
C HIS A 292 4.63 13.78 -21.83
N ARG A 293 3.60 13.38 -22.60
CA ARG A 293 3.42 13.66 -24.05
C ARG A 293 3.38 15.15 -24.44
N SER A 294 3.27 16.06 -23.49
CA SER A 294 3.04 17.48 -23.76
C SER A 294 4.28 18.29 -24.16
N TYR A 295 5.51 17.85 -23.88
CA TYR A 295 6.72 18.62 -24.25
C TYR A 295 7.74 17.84 -25.09
N ILE A 296 7.79 16.50 -25.03
CA ILE A 296 8.74 15.71 -25.85
C ILE A 296 8.42 15.79 -27.35
N ASN A 297 7.16 16.02 -27.72
CA ASN A 297 6.73 16.07 -29.12
C ASN A 297 6.92 17.46 -29.78
N SER A 298 7.51 18.42 -29.08
CA SER A 298 7.78 19.73 -29.65
C SER A 298 9.00 19.67 -30.59
N PRO A 299 8.86 20.08 -31.86
CA PRO A 299 9.98 20.09 -32.79
C PRO A 299 11.11 21.01 -32.33
N ASP A 300 10.78 22.12 -31.66
CA ASP A 300 11.75 23.10 -31.17
C ASP A 300 12.66 22.51 -30.08
N ILE A 301 12.09 21.68 -29.19
CA ILE A 301 12.84 20.99 -28.14
C ILE A 301 13.81 19.98 -28.76
N LEU A 302 13.33 19.19 -29.73
CA LEU A 302 14.14 18.17 -30.40
C LEU A 302 15.28 18.79 -31.22
N GLN A 303 15.01 19.89 -31.92
CA GLN A 303 16.03 20.65 -32.64
C GLN A 303 17.07 21.21 -31.67
N MET A 304 16.64 21.88 -30.59
CA MET A 304 17.56 22.42 -29.59
C MET A 304 18.40 21.35 -28.91
N ALA A 305 17.82 20.17 -28.64
CA ALA A 305 18.56 19.03 -28.12
C ALA A 305 19.63 18.55 -29.11
N THR A 306 19.29 18.43 -30.38
CA THR A 306 20.20 18.02 -31.46
C THR A 306 21.35 19.02 -31.62
N ASP A 307 21.05 20.31 -31.71
CA ASP A 307 22.03 21.39 -31.86
C ASP A 307 23.03 21.45 -30.70
N ASN A 308 22.64 20.95 -29.52
CA ASN A 308 23.46 20.93 -28.32
C ASN A 308 24.06 19.55 -28.01
N ASN A 309 24.02 18.58 -28.92
CA ASN A 309 24.51 17.21 -28.73
C ASN A 309 23.84 16.48 -27.54
N ILE A 310 22.53 16.67 -27.37
CA ILE A 310 21.73 16.02 -26.34
C ILE A 310 20.84 14.97 -27.01
N HIS A 311 21.01 13.71 -26.62
CA HIS A 311 20.10 12.64 -26.99
C HIS A 311 19.03 12.50 -25.90
N ILE A 312 17.75 12.59 -26.26
CA ILE A 312 16.64 12.44 -25.31
C ILE A 312 16.11 11.02 -25.40
N LEU A 313 15.99 10.36 -24.25
CA LEU A 313 15.34 9.05 -24.13
C LEU A 313 14.19 9.13 -23.13
N CYS A 314 13.04 8.59 -23.50
CA CYS A 314 11.87 8.57 -22.63
C CYS A 314 11.80 7.24 -21.88
N LEU A 315 11.39 7.31 -20.61
CA LEU A 315 11.03 6.13 -19.85
C LEU A 315 9.75 5.48 -20.40
N PRO A 316 9.58 4.16 -20.23
CA PRO A 316 8.35 3.50 -20.64
C PRO A 316 7.17 4.05 -19.82
N SER A 317 6.02 4.24 -20.47
CA SER A 317 4.85 4.87 -19.85
C SER A 317 4.37 4.10 -18.61
N HIS A 318 3.96 4.81 -17.56
CA HIS A 318 3.43 4.23 -16.31
C HIS A 318 4.39 3.29 -15.56
N THR A 319 5.70 3.35 -15.83
CA THR A 319 6.72 2.51 -15.20
C THR A 319 7.66 3.26 -14.24
N THR A 320 7.31 4.50 -13.89
CA THR A 320 8.10 5.42 -13.05
C THR A 320 8.58 4.75 -11.75
N ASP A 321 7.73 3.91 -11.14
CA ASP A 321 8.00 3.11 -9.94
C ASP A 321 9.27 2.25 -9.97
N TYR A 322 9.80 1.90 -11.15
CA TYR A 322 10.96 1.03 -11.31
C TYR A 322 12.08 1.65 -12.15
N PHE A 323 11.74 2.52 -13.09
CA PHE A 323 12.70 3.02 -14.07
C PHE A 323 13.10 4.49 -13.87
N GLN A 324 12.50 5.21 -12.92
CA GLN A 324 12.83 6.61 -12.65
C GLN A 324 13.87 6.75 -11.50
N PRO A 325 15.15 7.06 -11.81
CA PRO A 325 16.21 7.14 -10.79
C PRO A 325 15.91 8.08 -9.63
N LEU A 326 15.37 9.27 -9.93
CA LEU A 326 15.09 10.28 -8.92
C LEU A 326 13.96 9.87 -7.96
N ASP A 327 12.92 9.19 -8.44
CA ASP A 327 11.86 8.64 -7.59
C ASP A 327 12.36 7.50 -6.70
N ARG A 328 13.25 6.64 -7.23
CA ARG A 328 13.76 5.47 -6.49
C ARG A 328 14.68 5.84 -5.33
N ALA A 329 15.49 6.88 -5.49
CA ALA A 329 16.56 7.19 -4.54
C ALA A 329 16.50 8.58 -3.90
N PHE A 330 16.01 9.61 -4.60
CA PHE A 330 16.24 11.01 -4.20
C PHE A 330 15.00 11.69 -3.61
N PHE A 331 13.82 11.54 -4.23
CA PHE A 331 12.65 12.35 -3.86
C PHE A 331 12.04 11.99 -2.51
N GLU A 332 12.05 10.72 -2.11
CA GLU A 332 11.56 10.31 -0.78
C GLU A 332 12.45 10.88 0.34
N PRO A 333 13.79 10.72 0.30
CA PRO A 333 14.68 11.42 1.25
C PRO A 333 14.54 12.94 1.23
N LEU A 334 14.42 13.56 0.06
CA LEU A 334 14.24 15.01 -0.05
C LEU A 334 12.96 15.47 0.67
N LYS A 335 11.84 14.78 0.46
CA LYS A 335 10.55 15.09 1.13
C LYS A 335 10.65 14.92 2.64
N THR A 336 11.36 13.90 3.10
CA THR A 336 11.59 13.65 4.53
C THR A 336 12.45 14.75 5.14
N TYR A 337 13.62 15.06 4.57
CA TYR A 337 14.48 16.12 5.11
C TYR A 337 13.87 17.52 5.01
N PHE A 338 13.03 17.76 3.99
CA PHE A 338 12.26 18.99 3.90
C PHE A 338 11.24 19.11 5.01
N ARG A 339 10.55 18.00 5.34
CA ARG A 339 9.64 17.92 6.49
C ARG A 339 10.40 18.21 7.78
N ASP A 340 11.54 17.57 7.99
CA ASP A 340 12.37 17.78 9.19
C ASP A 340 12.79 19.25 9.32
N ALA A 341 13.26 19.88 8.23
CA ALA A 341 13.66 21.28 8.23
C ALA A 341 12.50 22.22 8.57
N CYS A 342 11.30 21.94 8.04
CA CYS A 342 10.08 22.67 8.34
C CYS A 342 9.69 22.53 9.84
N CYS A 343 9.79 21.32 10.40
CA CYS A 343 9.53 21.06 11.82
C CYS A 343 10.54 21.76 12.73
N GLU A 344 11.84 21.67 12.44
CA GLU A 344 12.91 22.39 13.15
C GLU A 344 12.65 23.90 13.16
N TRP A 345 12.28 24.48 12.01
CA TRP A 345 12.01 25.91 11.89
C TRP A 345 10.76 26.33 12.67
N GLY A 346 9.70 25.53 12.61
CA GLY A 346 8.46 25.78 13.36
C GLY A 346 8.64 25.72 14.87
N ASN A 347 9.48 24.80 15.35
CA ASN A 347 9.84 24.69 16.77
C ASN A 347 10.68 25.86 17.24
N ALA A 348 11.63 26.33 16.42
CA ALA A 348 12.48 27.48 16.73
C ALA A 348 11.72 28.82 16.67
N ASN A 349 10.63 28.90 15.91
CA ASN A 349 9.85 30.13 15.70
C ASN A 349 8.38 29.94 16.11
N PRO A 350 8.10 29.78 17.42
CA PRO A 350 6.73 29.64 17.89
C PRO A 350 5.90 30.86 17.44
N ASN A 351 4.72 30.58 16.87
CA ASN A 351 3.73 31.55 16.35
C ASN A 351 4.03 32.20 14.98
N LYS A 352 5.10 31.82 14.28
CA LYS A 352 5.31 32.24 12.89
C LYS A 352 4.84 31.18 11.90
N LYS A 353 4.21 31.60 10.81
CA LYS A 353 3.78 30.72 9.73
C LYS A 353 4.88 30.57 8.68
N ILE A 354 5.07 29.35 8.20
CA ILE A 354 5.97 29.09 7.07
C ILE A 354 5.32 29.64 5.79
N GLY A 355 5.85 30.76 5.29
CA GLY A 355 5.53 31.30 3.97
C GLY A 355 6.59 31.01 2.91
N ARG A 356 6.33 31.42 1.66
CA ARG A 356 7.23 31.28 0.49
C ARG A 356 8.65 31.78 0.74
N ASN A 357 8.80 32.86 1.52
CA ASN A 357 10.10 33.47 1.82
C ASN A 357 11.05 32.52 2.56
N HIS A 358 10.51 31.52 3.26
CA HIS A 358 11.32 30.54 3.98
C HIS A 358 11.65 29.31 3.14
N PHE A 359 11.00 29.14 1.99
CA PHE A 359 11.15 27.95 1.16
C PHE A 359 12.62 27.73 0.77
N GLY A 360 13.34 28.79 0.38
CA GLY A 360 14.75 28.66 0.00
C GLY A 360 15.62 28.12 1.13
N LEU A 361 15.49 28.68 2.34
CA LEU A 361 16.21 28.19 3.52
C LEU A 361 15.92 26.72 3.81
N LEU A 362 14.65 26.33 3.76
CA LEU A 362 14.18 24.98 4.08
C LEU A 362 14.62 23.97 3.00
N LEU A 363 14.50 24.36 1.73
CA LEU A 363 14.96 23.57 0.60
C LEU A 363 16.48 23.39 0.66
N THR A 364 17.25 24.43 0.97
CA THR A 364 18.71 24.33 1.09
C THR A 364 19.14 23.31 2.14
N LYS A 365 18.52 23.34 3.33
CA LYS A 365 18.79 22.35 4.37
C LYS A 365 18.48 20.93 3.90
N ALA A 366 17.34 20.73 3.23
CA ALA A 366 16.92 19.42 2.75
C ALA A 366 17.78 18.93 1.58
N TRP A 367 18.07 19.81 0.62
CA TRP A 367 18.81 19.51 -0.59
C TRP A 367 20.25 19.10 -0.28
N LEU A 368 20.93 19.80 0.62
CA LEU A 368 22.30 19.45 1.02
C LEU A 368 22.39 18.08 1.70
N ARG A 369 21.31 17.62 2.36
CA ARG A 369 21.25 16.29 2.96
C ARG A 369 20.83 15.20 1.96
N ALA A 370 19.94 15.51 1.03
CA ALA A 370 19.40 14.55 0.05
C ALA A 370 20.32 14.34 -1.16
N ALA A 371 20.91 15.42 -1.69
CA ALA A 371 21.63 15.43 -2.97
C ALA A 371 23.08 14.96 -2.80
N THR A 372 23.24 13.74 -2.29
CA THR A 372 24.57 13.12 -2.14
C THR A 372 24.95 12.32 -3.38
N VAL A 373 26.25 12.21 -3.63
CA VAL A 373 26.80 11.40 -4.73
C VAL A 373 26.26 9.96 -4.69
N GLN A 374 26.22 9.37 -3.49
CA GLN A 374 25.73 8.01 -3.30
C GLN A 374 24.24 7.87 -3.65
N THR A 375 23.41 8.86 -3.30
CA THR A 375 21.99 8.88 -3.66
C THR A 375 21.81 8.86 -5.17
N GLY A 376 22.53 9.72 -5.91
CA GLY A 376 22.47 9.74 -7.37
C GLY A 376 22.91 8.41 -7.99
N ILE A 377 24.08 7.89 -7.62
CA ILE A 377 24.59 6.59 -8.12
C ILE A 377 23.61 5.46 -7.82
N SER A 378 23.04 5.41 -6.60
CA SER A 378 22.09 4.37 -6.20
C SER A 378 20.83 4.38 -7.07
N GLY A 379 20.30 5.56 -7.43
CA GLY A 379 19.12 5.68 -8.29
C GLY A 379 19.35 5.09 -9.68
N PHE A 380 20.51 5.35 -10.31
CA PHE A 380 20.82 4.77 -11.62
C PHE A 380 21.14 3.27 -11.56
N ARG A 381 21.71 2.81 -10.45
CA ARG A 381 21.99 1.39 -10.23
C ARG A 381 20.72 0.58 -10.03
N GLU A 382 19.77 1.08 -9.24
CA GLU A 382 18.50 0.39 -8.94
C GLU A 382 17.53 0.33 -10.13
N THR A 383 17.71 1.20 -11.11
CA THR A 383 16.92 1.24 -12.37
C THR A 383 17.58 0.44 -13.50
N GLY A 384 18.80 -0.06 -13.30
CA GLY A 384 19.56 -0.80 -14.32
C GLY A 384 20.06 0.06 -15.49
N ILE A 385 19.99 1.39 -15.38
CA ILE A 385 20.44 2.33 -16.42
C ILE A 385 21.96 2.45 -16.41
N HIS A 386 22.56 2.63 -15.22
CA HIS A 386 24.00 2.70 -15.07
C HIS A 386 24.47 2.11 -13.71
N PRO A 387 25.31 1.06 -13.71
CA PRO A 387 25.77 0.29 -14.86
C PRO A 387 24.59 -0.38 -15.59
N PHE A 388 24.70 -0.51 -16.91
CA PHE A 388 23.64 -1.12 -17.72
C PHE A 388 23.40 -2.56 -17.28
N CYS A 389 22.24 -2.83 -16.69
CA CYS A 389 21.90 -4.14 -16.14
C CYS A 389 20.37 -4.36 -16.13
N PRO A 390 19.80 -4.94 -17.20
CA PRO A 390 18.37 -5.22 -17.29
C PRO A 390 17.86 -6.17 -16.20
N SER A 391 18.71 -7.07 -15.69
CA SER A 391 18.34 -8.07 -14.67
C SER A 391 18.15 -7.50 -13.26
N VAL A 392 18.31 -6.18 -13.07
CA VAL A 392 18.01 -5.52 -11.78
C VAL A 392 16.49 -5.50 -11.53
N ILE A 393 15.69 -5.51 -12.59
CA ILE A 393 14.23 -5.55 -12.45
C ILE A 393 13.82 -6.97 -12.06
N PRO A 394 13.19 -7.15 -10.88
CA PRO A 394 12.87 -8.48 -10.38
C PRO A 394 11.70 -9.10 -11.15
N GLU A 395 11.69 -10.43 -11.27
CA GLU A 395 10.68 -11.14 -12.09
C GLU A 395 9.24 -10.92 -11.59
N TYR A 396 9.04 -10.70 -10.29
CA TYR A 396 7.73 -10.38 -9.72
C TYR A 396 7.21 -8.98 -10.10
N ALA A 397 8.06 -8.10 -10.65
CA ALA A 397 7.64 -6.78 -11.09
C ALA A 397 6.81 -6.84 -12.37
N TYR A 398 7.06 -7.87 -13.20
CA TYR A 398 6.27 -8.14 -14.38
C TYR A 398 4.95 -8.79 -13.96
N LEU A 399 3.84 -8.32 -14.51
CA LEU A 399 2.63 -9.12 -14.47
C LEU A 399 2.87 -10.35 -15.37
N GLU A 400 2.78 -11.56 -14.82
CA GLU A 400 2.58 -12.74 -15.65
C GLU A 400 1.31 -12.48 -16.47
N ASN A 401 1.41 -12.61 -17.80
CA ASN A 401 0.30 -12.47 -18.74
C ASN A 401 -0.83 -13.44 -18.36
N ALA A 402 -1.70 -13.04 -17.43
CA ALA A 402 -3.00 -13.63 -17.28
C ALA A 402 -3.82 -13.12 -18.47
N ILE A 403 -4.20 -14.06 -19.35
CA ILE A 403 -5.05 -13.89 -20.54
C ILE A 403 -4.27 -13.69 -21.86
N GLN A 404 -3.51 -14.72 -22.25
CA GLN A 404 -3.43 -15.17 -23.63
C GLN A 404 -3.56 -16.70 -23.69
N HIS A 405 -4.69 -17.23 -23.21
CA HIS A 405 -5.16 -18.52 -23.71
C HIS A 405 -6.10 -18.22 -24.86
N GLU A 406 -5.58 -18.46 -26.06
CA GLU A 406 -6.29 -18.46 -27.32
C GLU A 406 -7.60 -19.24 -27.18
N VAL A 407 -8.72 -18.58 -27.48
CA VAL A 407 -9.91 -19.26 -27.96
C VAL A 407 -9.58 -19.70 -29.39
N SER A 408 -8.77 -20.74 -29.53
CA SER A 408 -8.59 -21.47 -30.78
C SER A 408 -9.46 -22.72 -30.72
N SER A 409 -10.60 -22.64 -31.37
CA SER A 409 -11.45 -23.77 -31.71
C SER A 409 -10.65 -24.88 -32.39
N SER A 410 -10.50 -26.04 -31.74
CA SER A 410 -10.30 -27.33 -32.44
C SER A 410 -10.59 -28.53 -31.53
N SER A 411 -11.55 -29.34 -31.98
CA SER A 411 -11.77 -30.79 -31.84
C SER A 411 -11.51 -31.55 -30.52
N GLU A 412 -12.55 -32.29 -30.14
CA GLU A 412 -12.54 -33.46 -29.26
C GLU A 412 -11.35 -34.41 -29.49
N SER A 413 -10.56 -34.64 -28.45
CA SER A 413 -10.13 -35.95 -27.93
C SER A 413 -8.99 -35.70 -26.95
N ASP A 414 -9.27 -35.90 -25.66
CA ASP A 414 -8.33 -36.31 -24.59
C ASP A 414 -9.03 -36.14 -23.24
N LYS A 415 -9.99 -37.04 -22.99
CA LYS A 415 -10.35 -37.42 -21.63
C LYS A 415 -9.36 -38.50 -21.22
N GLU A 416 -8.46 -38.16 -20.30
CA GLU A 416 -7.77 -39.04 -19.33
C GLU A 416 -6.51 -38.27 -18.92
N ILE A 417 -6.50 -37.54 -17.81
CA ILE A 417 -6.16 -38.05 -16.48
C ILE A 417 -6.32 -36.84 -15.53
N LEU A 418 -7.19 -36.95 -14.51
CA LEU A 418 -7.16 -36.25 -13.19
C LEU A 418 -8.57 -36.20 -12.58
N THR A 419 -9.10 -37.36 -12.23
CA THR A 419 -10.24 -37.48 -11.31
C THR A 419 -9.75 -38.16 -10.04
N SER A 420 -9.67 -37.38 -8.95
CA SER A 420 -9.97 -37.84 -7.57
C SER A 420 -9.67 -36.74 -6.54
N THR A 421 -10.50 -35.71 -6.50
CA THR A 421 -10.99 -35.09 -5.26
C THR A 421 -12.02 -34.01 -5.60
N PRO A 422 -13.13 -33.87 -4.85
CA PRO A 422 -14.17 -32.88 -5.14
C PRO A 422 -13.72 -31.43 -4.92
N VAL A 423 -12.57 -31.18 -4.29
CA VAL A 423 -12.13 -29.84 -3.86
C VAL A 423 -11.39 -29.05 -4.94
N THR A 424 -10.70 -29.71 -5.87
CA THR A 424 -9.95 -29.06 -6.95
C THR A 424 -10.85 -28.49 -8.05
N ASN A 425 -11.96 -29.17 -8.36
CA ASN A 425 -12.98 -28.66 -9.30
C ASN A 425 -13.80 -27.48 -8.75
N LEU A 426 -13.78 -27.22 -7.44
CA LEU A 426 -14.55 -26.15 -6.79
C LEU A 426 -13.84 -24.80 -6.79
N LEU A 427 -12.52 -24.78 -6.96
CA LEU A 427 -11.71 -23.55 -7.01
C LEU A 427 -11.54 -23.03 -8.45
N SER A 428 -11.61 -23.90 -9.45
CA SER A 428 -11.57 -23.51 -10.87
C SER A 428 -12.85 -22.82 -11.34
N THR A 429 -14.03 -23.25 -10.86
CA THR A 429 -15.33 -22.65 -11.23
C THR A 429 -15.48 -21.20 -10.74
N GLN A 430 -14.80 -20.85 -9.65
CA GLN A 430 -14.88 -19.51 -9.06
C GLN A 430 -14.02 -18.47 -9.80
N MET A 431 -13.06 -18.93 -10.62
CA MET A 431 -12.29 -18.09 -11.53
C MET A 431 -13.15 -17.62 -12.72
N CYS A 432 -14.07 -18.47 -13.21
CA CYS A 432 -14.94 -18.13 -14.35
C CYS A 432 -16.05 -17.12 -13.99
N ILE A 433 -16.59 -17.17 -12.76
CA ILE A 433 -17.69 -16.28 -12.34
C ILE A 433 -17.20 -14.83 -12.13
N MET A 434 -15.92 -14.61 -11.81
CA MET A 434 -15.35 -13.28 -11.62
C MET A 434 -15.01 -12.56 -12.94
N ILE A 435 -14.96 -13.29 -14.06
CA ILE A 435 -14.59 -12.74 -15.37
C ILE A 435 -15.80 -12.11 -16.07
N ASP A 436 -16.99 -12.71 -15.96
CA ASP A 436 -18.21 -12.25 -16.66
C ASP A 436 -18.76 -10.89 -16.19
N GLU A 437 -18.56 -10.50 -14.92
CA GLU A 437 -19.05 -9.21 -14.41
C GLU A 437 -18.21 -8.01 -14.89
N SER A 438 -17.06 -8.24 -15.53
CA SER A 438 -16.12 -7.19 -15.97
C SER A 438 -16.25 -6.77 -17.44
N MET A 439 -17.09 -7.46 -18.23
CA MET A 439 -17.18 -7.27 -19.70
C MET A 439 -18.41 -6.49 -20.18
N ALA A 440 -19.18 -5.84 -19.30
CA ALA A 440 -20.30 -4.99 -19.73
C ALA A 440 -19.80 -3.62 -20.26
N GLN A 441 -19.80 -3.45 -21.59
CA GLN A 441 -19.52 -2.17 -22.26
C GLN A 441 -20.66 -1.14 -22.13
N PRO A 442 -20.38 0.17 -22.19
CA PRO A 442 -21.37 1.23 -22.00
C PRO A 442 -22.04 1.64 -23.32
N GLY A 443 -23.38 1.62 -23.34
CA GLY A 443 -24.23 2.26 -24.35
C GLY A 443 -24.97 3.49 -23.78
N PRO A 444 -25.46 4.42 -24.63
CA PRO A 444 -25.34 5.85 -24.39
C PRO A 444 -26.54 6.52 -23.70
N SER A 445 -26.22 7.62 -23.01
CA SER A 445 -27.04 8.83 -22.75
C SER A 445 -28.55 8.68 -22.53
N ASN A 446 -29.04 9.04 -21.34
CA ASN A 446 -29.88 10.23 -21.16
C ASN A 446 -30.31 10.43 -19.70
N LEU A 447 -30.29 11.70 -19.31
CA LEU A 447 -31.24 12.41 -18.45
C LEU A 447 -32.08 11.63 -17.41
N CYS A 448 -32.08 12.23 -16.23
CA CYS A 448 -33.26 12.52 -15.40
C CYS A 448 -33.32 11.78 -14.05
N GLN A 449 -33.42 12.64 -13.05
CA GLN A 449 -33.80 12.40 -11.68
C GLN A 449 -35.05 11.52 -11.59
N GLN A 450 -35.03 10.53 -10.70
CA GLN A 450 -36.18 10.28 -9.82
C GLN A 450 -35.76 9.55 -8.56
N ARG A 451 -36.01 10.22 -7.43
CA ARG A 451 -36.03 9.66 -6.09
C ARG A 451 -37.25 8.76 -5.97
N VAL A 452 -37.10 7.59 -5.37
CA VAL A 452 -38.19 6.97 -4.60
C VAL A 452 -37.68 6.79 -3.17
N PHE A 453 -38.32 7.53 -2.28
CA PHE A 453 -38.25 7.39 -0.84
C PHE A 453 -38.91 6.06 -0.44
N LEU A 454 -38.33 5.35 0.52
CA LEU A 454 -39.13 4.56 1.46
C LEU A 454 -38.57 4.76 2.86
N ASP A 455 -39.53 4.95 3.74
CA ASP A 455 -39.48 5.73 4.96
C ASP A 455 -38.88 4.95 6.12
N THR A 456 -38.30 5.71 7.04
CA THR A 456 -37.91 5.31 8.39
C THR A 456 -39.08 4.74 9.17
N SER A 457 -38.92 3.55 9.76
CA SER A 457 -39.26 3.24 11.17
C SER A 457 -39.45 1.74 11.39
N GLN A 458 -38.44 1.09 11.96
CA GLN A 458 -38.63 -0.04 12.88
C GLN A 458 -37.38 -0.15 13.74
N LYS A 459 -37.53 0.30 14.99
CA LYS A 459 -36.66 -0.13 16.10
C LYS A 459 -36.78 -1.65 16.16
N ASN A 460 -35.70 -2.37 15.87
CA ASN A 460 -35.54 -3.74 16.34
C ASN A 460 -34.24 -3.80 17.13
N GLU A 461 -34.44 -4.11 18.41
CA GLU A 461 -33.45 -4.49 19.39
C GLU A 461 -32.62 -5.65 18.83
N CYS A 462 -31.32 -5.44 18.60
CA CYS A 462 -30.38 -6.51 18.32
C CYS A 462 -29.23 -6.40 19.31
N GLU A 463 -29.16 -7.39 20.19
CA GLU A 463 -28.16 -7.53 21.24
C GLU A 463 -26.75 -7.72 20.62
N ASN A 464 -25.90 -6.71 20.82
CA ASN A 464 -24.53 -6.79 21.33
C ASN A 464 -23.54 -7.86 20.79
N GLU A 465 -23.28 -7.92 19.48
CA GLU A 465 -22.10 -8.64 18.94
C GLU A 465 -21.14 -7.78 18.10
N CYS A 466 -21.42 -6.49 17.92
CA CYS A 466 -20.56 -5.58 17.14
C CYS A 466 -19.77 -4.55 17.98
N GLU A 467 -19.72 -4.75 19.31
CA GLU A 467 -19.13 -3.78 20.24
C GLU A 467 -17.60 -3.83 20.34
N ASN A 468 -16.94 -4.90 19.85
CA ASN A 468 -15.50 -5.12 20.02
C ASN A 468 -14.68 -5.05 18.71
N GLU A 469 -15.27 -4.54 17.63
CA GLU A 469 -14.61 -4.34 16.34
C GLU A 469 -14.58 -2.87 15.96
N CYS A 470 -13.47 -2.44 15.37
CA CYS A 470 -13.39 -1.10 14.83
C CYS A 470 -14.36 -0.99 13.64
N VAL A 471 -15.30 -0.05 13.68
CA VAL A 471 -16.30 0.16 12.61
C VAL A 471 -15.70 0.40 11.23
N GLU A 472 -14.49 0.97 11.19
CA GLU A 472 -13.85 1.41 9.96
C GLU A 472 -12.91 0.34 9.36
N CYS A 473 -11.96 -0.16 10.14
CA CYS A 473 -11.01 -1.18 9.67
C CYS A 473 -11.35 -2.62 10.08
N TYR A 474 -12.44 -2.84 10.84
CA TYR A 474 -12.96 -4.15 11.25
C TYR A 474 -11.92 -5.03 11.95
N GLU A 475 -10.88 -4.41 12.49
CA GLU A 475 -9.90 -5.05 13.35
C GLU A 475 -10.50 -5.07 14.75
N SER A 476 -10.40 -6.22 15.39
CA SER A 476 -11.02 -6.47 16.69
C SER A 476 -10.02 -6.14 17.78
N TYR A 477 -10.52 -5.65 18.91
CA TYR A 477 -9.72 -5.16 20.03
C TYR A 477 -8.59 -6.13 20.43
N ASP A 478 -8.85 -7.44 20.44
CA ASP A 478 -7.83 -8.42 20.87
C ASP A 478 -6.70 -8.66 19.85
N ASN A 479 -6.83 -8.13 18.64
CA ASN A 479 -5.83 -8.26 17.57
C ASN A 479 -5.03 -6.99 17.36
N THR A 480 -5.50 -5.88 17.91
CA THR A 480 -4.84 -4.61 17.72
C THR A 480 -3.52 -4.62 18.50
N LEU A 481 -2.44 -4.23 17.84
CA LEU A 481 -1.15 -4.07 18.49
C LEU A 481 -1.32 -3.15 19.72
N PRO A 482 -0.57 -3.35 20.83
CA PRO A 482 -0.71 -2.57 22.06
C PRO A 482 -0.57 -1.04 21.90
N LYS A 483 -0.17 -0.57 20.72
CA LYS A 483 0.07 0.82 20.35
C LYS A 483 -1.10 1.50 19.62
N VAL A 484 -2.25 0.83 19.45
CA VAL A 484 -3.37 1.37 18.67
C VAL A 484 -4.55 1.67 19.60
N ASN A 485 -4.87 2.96 19.74
CA ASN A 485 -5.95 3.45 20.60
C ASN A 485 -7.32 3.20 19.98
N TRP A 486 -8.29 2.93 20.86
CA TRP A 486 -9.69 2.73 20.54
C TRP A 486 -10.52 3.90 21.06
N ILE A 487 -11.40 4.42 20.21
CA ILE A 487 -12.28 5.54 20.52
C ILE A 487 -13.72 5.17 20.17
N GLN A 488 -14.69 5.73 20.89
CA GLN A 488 -16.10 5.49 20.66
C GLN A 488 -16.72 6.65 19.87
N CYS A 489 -17.43 6.33 18.79
CA CYS A 489 -18.13 7.33 17.99
C CYS A 489 -19.27 7.96 18.80
N ILE A 490 -19.24 9.28 19.00
CA ILE A 490 -20.29 10.00 19.77
C ILE A 490 -21.68 10.01 19.12
N LYS A 491 -21.78 9.61 17.84
CA LYS A 491 -23.05 9.61 17.09
C LYS A 491 -23.73 8.24 17.05
N CYS A 492 -22.96 7.15 17.00
CA CYS A 492 -23.51 5.80 16.89
C CYS A 492 -23.08 4.87 18.02
N ASN A 493 -22.31 5.37 19.00
CA ASN A 493 -21.77 4.63 20.15
C ASN A 493 -20.93 3.39 19.78
N LYS A 494 -20.52 3.26 18.52
CA LYS A 494 -19.68 2.15 18.06
C LYS A 494 -18.20 2.49 18.14
N TRP A 495 -17.39 1.47 18.37
CA TRP A 495 -15.95 1.59 18.60
C TRP A 495 -15.16 1.62 17.29
N LEU A 496 -14.07 2.38 17.25
CA LEU A 496 -13.15 2.43 16.13
C LEU A 496 -11.72 2.72 16.59
N HIS A 497 -10.73 2.34 15.80
CA HIS A 497 -9.38 2.83 16.05
C HIS A 497 -9.30 4.31 15.77
N GLU A 498 -8.51 4.99 16.59
CA GLU A 498 -8.19 6.40 16.39
C GLU A 498 -7.62 6.66 14.99
N THR A 499 -6.77 5.76 14.49
CA THR A 499 -6.18 5.82 13.15
C THR A 499 -7.15 5.48 12.02
N CYS A 500 -8.30 4.88 12.32
CA CYS A 500 -9.27 4.46 11.29
C CYS A 500 -10.34 5.54 11.03
N THR A 501 -10.29 6.71 11.69
CA THR A 501 -11.10 7.89 11.37
C THR A 501 -10.25 9.15 11.22
N LEU A 502 -10.68 10.04 10.33
CA LEU A 502 -10.10 11.39 10.18
C LEU A 502 -10.80 12.43 11.05
N TYR A 503 -11.81 12.03 11.83
CA TYR A 503 -12.75 12.94 12.51
C TYR A 503 -12.74 12.77 14.04
N TYR A 504 -11.60 12.39 14.60
CA TYR A 504 -11.42 12.22 16.04
C TYR A 504 -12.49 11.28 16.59
N ASN A 505 -13.46 11.75 17.38
CA ASN A 505 -14.48 10.93 18.04
C ASN A 505 -15.74 10.61 17.19
N ILE A 506 -15.69 10.73 15.86
CA ILE A 506 -16.81 10.39 14.96
C ILE A 506 -16.31 9.40 13.90
N CYS A 507 -17.04 8.32 13.64
CA CYS A 507 -16.69 7.40 12.54
C CYS A 507 -16.96 8.04 11.17
N ASN A 508 -16.25 7.60 10.13
CA ASN A 508 -16.36 8.15 8.78
C ASN A 508 -17.78 7.96 8.23
N LEU A 509 -18.47 6.88 8.61
CA LEU A 509 -19.87 6.66 8.22
C LEU A 509 -20.80 7.74 8.79
N CYS A 510 -20.71 8.03 10.10
CA CYS A 510 -21.51 9.07 10.73
C CYS A 510 -21.17 10.45 10.18
N LYS A 511 -19.89 10.72 9.88
CA LYS A 511 -19.48 12.00 9.30
C LYS A 511 -19.97 12.19 7.87
N ARG A 512 -19.95 11.14 7.04
CA ARG A 512 -20.53 11.16 5.68
C ARG A 512 -22.03 11.46 5.73
N MET A 513 -22.76 10.89 6.69
CA MET A 513 -24.19 11.21 6.86
C MET A 513 -24.41 12.67 7.30
N GLU A 514 -23.58 13.20 8.19
CA GLU A 514 -23.65 14.60 8.61
C GLU A 514 -23.35 15.57 7.46
N LEU A 515 -22.33 15.30 6.65
CA LEU A 515 -21.98 16.11 5.48
C LEU A 515 -23.07 16.06 4.40
N LYS A 516 -23.72 14.90 4.19
CA LYS A 516 -24.87 14.78 3.29
C LYS A 516 -26.04 15.64 3.77
N ARG A 517 -26.40 15.58 5.05
CA ARG A 517 -27.46 16.42 5.64
C ARG A 517 -27.14 17.92 5.53
N ALA A 518 -25.90 18.32 5.82
CA ALA A 518 -25.48 19.71 5.71
C ALA A 518 -25.50 20.24 4.26
N LYS A 519 -25.24 19.37 3.27
CA LYS A 519 -25.37 19.69 1.85
C LYS A 519 -26.84 19.85 1.46
N GLU A 520 -27.70 18.93 1.88
CA GLU A 520 -29.15 19.00 1.65
C GLU A 520 -29.78 20.25 2.29
N ASP A 521 -29.33 20.66 3.47
CA ASP A 521 -29.81 21.87 4.14
C ASP A 521 -29.32 23.15 3.44
N LYS A 522 -28.07 23.16 2.93
CA LYS A 522 -27.56 24.25 2.09
C LYS A 522 -28.32 24.36 0.77
N ASP A 523 -28.63 23.23 0.13
CA ASP A 523 -29.37 23.20 -1.12
C ASP A 523 -30.83 23.65 -0.90
N LYS A 524 -31.47 23.25 0.21
CA LYS A 524 -32.78 23.76 0.63
C LYS A 524 -32.76 25.26 0.92
N LYS A 525 -31.70 25.77 1.56
CA LYS A 525 -31.55 27.19 1.87
C LYS A 525 -31.35 28.04 0.60
N LYS A 526 -30.49 27.59 -0.31
CA LYS A 526 -30.34 28.19 -1.65
C LYS A 526 -31.63 28.17 -2.45
N PHE A 527 -32.40 27.08 -2.39
CA PHE A 527 -33.70 26.98 -3.06
C PHE A 527 -34.74 27.93 -2.47
N LYS A 528 -34.72 28.16 -1.14
CA LYS A 528 -35.59 29.18 -0.50
C LYS A 528 -35.17 30.60 -0.84
N GLU A 529 -33.88 30.89 -0.85
CA GLU A 529 -33.34 32.22 -1.22
C GLU A 529 -33.60 32.55 -2.70
N ALA A 530 -33.50 31.56 -3.60
CA ALA A 530 -33.83 31.71 -5.02
C ALA A 530 -35.34 31.81 -5.32
N LYS A 531 -36.20 31.59 -4.32
CA LYS A 531 -37.67 31.75 -4.43
C LYS A 531 -38.16 33.08 -3.82
N LEU A 532 -37.26 33.81 -3.16
CA LEU A 532 -37.49 35.13 -2.56
C LEU A 532 -36.90 36.28 -3.40
N LEU A 533 -36.08 35.94 -4.39
CA LEU A 533 -35.72 36.76 -5.55
C LEU A 533 -36.69 36.42 -6.69
#